data_AF-C5NW84-F1
#
_entry.id   AF-C5NW84-F1
#
_cell.length_a   1.000
_cell.length_b   1.000
_cell.length_c   1.000
_cell.angle_alpha   90.00
_cell.angle_beta   90.00
_cell.angle_gamma   90.00
#
_symmetry.space_group_name_H-M   'P 1'
#
loop_
_entity.id
_entity.type
_entity.pdbx_description
1 polymer ?
#
loop_
_entity_poly.entity_id
_entity_poly.type
_entity_poly.pdbx_seq_one_letter_code
_entity_poly.pdbx_strand_id
1 'polypeptide(L)'
;MNTLHQSLTVLLAKLEEKDVLKKENINTEDLKAEELAKHIRDRFAKEHADLEIRRLLETVHYANTYEDKVLKETAFLVDEISEYMFKLEIANRDFVVGYFNTLIIDPAVEATEYNFVLMEVESLIENSFLELPEEEE
;
A
#
# COMPACT_ATOMS: atom_id res chain seq x y z
N MET A 1 -11.13 -0.48 -12.17
CA MET A 1 -10.10 -0.73 -11.16
C MET A 1 -9.25 -1.91 -11.59
N ASN A 2 -7.96 -1.87 -11.26
CA ASN A 2 -7.06 -3.00 -11.49
C ASN A 2 -7.37 -4.12 -10.48
N THR A 3 -6.79 -5.30 -10.67
CA THR A 3 -6.79 -6.31 -9.59
C THR A 3 -5.76 -5.93 -8.52
N LEU A 4 -5.94 -6.43 -7.29
CA LEU A 4 -4.97 -6.22 -6.20
C LEU A 4 -3.54 -6.65 -6.58
N HIS A 5 -3.39 -7.78 -7.29
CA HIS A 5 -2.09 -8.24 -7.77
C HIS A 5 -1.45 -7.25 -8.76
N GLN A 6 -2.24 -6.74 -9.72
CA GLN A 6 -1.77 -5.74 -10.69
C GLN A 6 -1.33 -4.46 -9.98
N SER A 7 -2.15 -3.95 -9.04
CA SER A 7 -1.82 -2.74 -8.29
C SER A 7 -0.56 -2.93 -7.43
N LEU A 8 -0.41 -4.05 -6.73
CA LEU A 8 0.80 -4.36 -5.97
C LEU A 8 2.05 -4.47 -6.87
N THR A 9 1.89 -5.01 -8.08
CA THR A 9 2.98 -5.10 -9.07
C THR A 9 3.42 -3.70 -9.53
N VAL A 10 2.45 -2.81 -9.79
CA VAL A 10 2.71 -1.41 -10.14
C VAL A 10 3.38 -0.67 -8.98
N LEU A 11 2.93 -0.89 -7.75
CA LEU A 11 3.53 -0.29 -6.57
C LEU A 11 5.00 -0.73 -6.40
N LEU A 12 5.27 -2.03 -6.47
CA LEU A 12 6.64 -2.55 -6.40
C LEU A 12 7.53 -1.93 -7.48
N ALA A 13 7.05 -1.89 -8.73
CA ALA A 13 7.80 -1.30 -9.84
C ALA A 13 8.14 0.18 -9.59
N LYS A 14 7.19 0.98 -9.06
CA LYS A 14 7.45 2.38 -8.69
C LYS A 14 8.49 2.50 -7.57
N LEU A 15 8.40 1.66 -6.53
CA LEU A 15 9.35 1.64 -5.42
C LEU A 15 10.77 1.29 -5.89
N GLU A 16 10.89 0.37 -6.85
CA GLU A 16 12.18 0.02 -7.45
C GLU A 16 12.72 1.08 -8.41
N GLU A 17 11.86 1.70 -9.22
CA GLU A 17 12.24 2.77 -10.15
C GLU A 17 12.76 4.01 -9.42
N LYS A 18 12.22 4.29 -8.24
CA LYS A 18 12.58 5.44 -7.40
C LYS A 18 13.67 5.12 -6.37
N ASP A 19 14.34 3.97 -6.50
CA ASP A 19 15.43 3.52 -5.62
C ASP A 19 15.07 3.42 -4.12
N VAL A 20 13.77 3.33 -3.79
CA VAL A 20 13.32 3.09 -2.40
C VAL A 20 13.59 1.66 -1.97
N LEU A 21 13.41 0.74 -2.92
CA LEU A 21 13.70 -0.68 -2.81
C LEU A 21 14.67 -1.06 -3.93
N LYS A 22 15.74 -1.81 -3.64
CA LYS A 22 16.70 -2.24 -4.69
C LYS A 22 16.06 -3.09 -5.78
N LYS A 23 16.38 -2.88 -7.06
CA LYS A 23 15.80 -3.76 -8.08
C LYS A 23 16.19 -5.23 -7.90
N GLU A 24 15.22 -6.13 -7.81
CA GLU A 24 15.43 -7.60 -7.77
C GLU A 24 14.83 -8.26 -9.02
N ASN A 25 15.47 -9.34 -9.52
CA ASN A 25 14.94 -10.08 -10.67
C ASN A 25 14.00 -11.20 -10.19
N ILE A 26 12.78 -10.80 -9.81
CA ILE A 26 11.71 -11.70 -9.40
C ILE A 26 10.59 -11.70 -10.44
N ASN A 27 10.04 -12.88 -10.74
CA ASN A 27 8.85 -12.98 -11.58
C ASN A 27 7.60 -12.77 -10.71
N THR A 28 7.04 -11.56 -10.73
CA THR A 28 5.83 -11.22 -9.95
C THR A 28 4.58 -11.92 -10.48
N GLU A 29 4.57 -12.38 -11.74
CA GLU A 29 3.42 -13.09 -12.32
C GLU A 29 3.15 -14.45 -11.65
N ASP A 30 4.18 -15.08 -11.10
CA ASP A 30 4.06 -16.37 -10.41
C ASP A 30 3.58 -16.23 -8.95
N LEU A 31 3.59 -15.01 -8.40
CA LEU A 31 3.18 -14.71 -7.04
C LEU A 31 1.69 -14.39 -6.97
N LYS A 32 1.03 -14.87 -5.92
CA LYS A 32 -0.31 -14.38 -5.58
C LYS A 32 -0.23 -12.99 -4.93
N ALA A 33 -1.37 -12.32 -4.81
CA ALA A 33 -1.45 -10.97 -4.26
C ALA A 33 -0.90 -10.90 -2.81
N GLU A 34 -1.26 -11.87 -1.97
CA GLU A 34 -0.80 -11.96 -0.58
C GLU A 34 0.72 -12.22 -0.47
N GLU A 35 1.26 -13.01 -1.39
CA GLU A 35 2.70 -13.31 -1.45
C GLU A 35 3.49 -12.10 -1.94
N LEU A 36 2.93 -11.35 -2.90
CA LEU A 36 3.51 -10.12 -3.41
C LEU A 36 3.48 -8.99 -2.36
N ALA A 37 2.36 -8.80 -1.65
CA ALA A 37 2.28 -7.85 -0.54
C ALA A 37 3.30 -8.19 0.55
N LYS A 38 3.40 -9.47 0.92
CA LYS A 38 4.40 -9.93 1.88
C LYS A 38 5.82 -9.67 1.39
N HIS A 39 6.10 -9.96 0.12
CA HIS A 39 7.40 -9.72 -0.48
C HIS A 39 7.80 -8.24 -0.38
N ILE A 40 6.91 -7.32 -0.78
CA ILE A 40 7.16 -5.87 -0.68
C ILE A 40 7.45 -5.47 0.77
N ARG A 41 6.63 -5.92 1.72
CA ARG A 41 6.81 -5.61 3.15
C ARG A 41 8.12 -6.16 3.71
N ASP A 42 8.45 -7.41 3.44
CA ASP A 42 9.68 -8.05 3.91
C ASP A 42 10.93 -7.33 3.36
N ARG A 43 10.83 -6.78 2.15
CA ARG A 43 11.89 -5.97 1.55
C ARG A 43 12.07 -4.62 2.25
N PHE A 44 10.98 -3.91 2.56
CA PHE A 44 11.08 -2.74 3.43
C PHE A 44 11.71 -3.07 4.78
N ALA A 45 11.27 -4.15 5.43
CA ALA A 45 11.83 -4.56 6.73
C ALA A 45 13.32 -4.92 6.67
N LYS A 46 13.80 -5.43 5.54
CA LYS A 46 15.22 -5.74 5.32
C LYS A 46 16.05 -4.50 5.02
N GLU A 47 15.55 -3.59 4.19
CA GLU A 47 16.29 -2.42 3.70
C GLU A 47 16.23 -1.22 4.65
N HIS A 48 15.16 -1.14 5.45
CA HIS A 48 14.86 -0.06 6.40
C HIS A 48 14.60 -0.64 7.81
N ALA A 49 15.50 -1.52 8.26
CA ALA A 49 15.36 -2.26 9.52
C ALA A 49 15.42 -1.38 10.78
N ASP A 50 15.87 -0.13 10.65
CA ASP A 50 15.89 0.88 11.70
C ASP A 50 14.52 1.54 11.94
N LEU A 51 13.59 1.41 11.00
CA LEU A 51 12.24 1.94 11.14
C LEU A 51 11.35 1.00 11.94
N GLU A 52 10.85 1.49 13.08
CA GLU A 52 9.83 0.78 13.86
C GLU A 52 8.45 0.91 13.18
N ILE A 53 7.94 -0.16 12.56
CA ILE A 53 6.63 -0.13 11.92
C ILE A 53 5.54 -0.62 12.86
N ARG A 54 4.39 0.06 12.81
CA ARG A 54 3.19 -0.28 13.57
C ARG A 54 2.16 -0.86 12.61
N ARG A 55 1.42 -1.87 13.07
CA ARG A 55 0.21 -2.33 12.41
C ARG A 55 -0.98 -1.54 12.97
N LEU A 56 -1.27 -0.40 12.38
CA LEU A 56 -2.36 0.46 12.84
C LEU A 56 -3.71 -0.20 12.56
N LEU A 57 -3.83 -0.88 11.42
CA LEU A 57 -5.07 -1.53 11.01
C LEU A 57 -5.48 -2.69 11.94
N GLU A 58 -4.54 -3.32 12.65
CA GLU A 58 -4.83 -4.31 13.70
C GLU A 58 -5.63 -3.72 14.87
N THR A 59 -5.55 -2.40 15.10
CA THR A 59 -6.32 -1.72 16.15
C THR A 59 -7.73 -1.35 15.71
N VAL A 60 -8.02 -1.44 14.41
CA VAL A 60 -9.31 -1.06 13.82
C VAL A 60 -10.27 -2.25 13.88
N HIS A 61 -11.43 -2.07 14.52
CA HIS A 61 -12.39 -3.15 14.73
C HIS A 61 -12.90 -3.74 13.40
N TYR A 62 -13.14 -2.89 12.40
CA TYR A 62 -13.66 -3.29 11.09
C TYR A 62 -12.70 -4.22 10.32
N ALA A 63 -11.39 -3.91 10.30
CA ALA A 63 -10.41 -4.78 9.65
C ALA A 63 -10.29 -6.14 10.35
N ASN A 64 -10.62 -6.18 11.64
CA ASN A 64 -10.58 -7.42 12.40
C ASN A 64 -11.72 -8.38 12.11
N THR A 65 -12.82 -7.89 11.54
CA THR A 65 -14.01 -8.68 11.21
C THR A 65 -14.00 -9.25 9.79
N TYR A 66 -12.90 -9.09 9.04
CA TYR A 66 -12.77 -9.64 7.69
C TYR A 66 -13.03 -11.16 7.68
N GLU A 67 -13.94 -11.60 6.82
CA GLU A 67 -14.30 -13.02 6.70
C GLU A 67 -13.15 -13.82 6.06
N ASP A 68 -12.52 -13.24 5.04
CA ASP A 68 -11.36 -13.81 4.37
C ASP A 68 -10.08 -13.51 5.17
N LYS A 69 -9.52 -14.55 5.78
CA LYS A 69 -8.28 -14.47 6.58
C LYS A 69 -7.05 -14.13 5.76
N VAL A 70 -7.00 -14.55 4.49
CA VAL A 70 -5.88 -14.23 3.58
C VAL A 70 -5.95 -12.76 3.21
N LEU A 71 -7.15 -12.27 2.88
CA LEU A 71 -7.36 -10.85 2.61
C LEU A 71 -7.07 -9.99 3.84
N LYS A 72 -7.47 -10.45 5.03
CA LYS A 72 -7.19 -9.78 6.31
C LYS A 72 -5.68 -9.61 6.54
N GLU A 73 -4.89 -10.68 6.40
CA GLU A 73 -3.43 -10.56 6.55
C GLU A 73 -2.84 -9.70 5.44
N THR A 74 -3.38 -9.78 4.22
CA THR A 74 -2.96 -8.90 3.11
C THR A 74 -3.21 -7.43 3.44
N ALA A 75 -4.36 -7.11 4.05
CA ALA A 75 -4.66 -5.75 4.51
C ALA A 75 -3.66 -5.26 5.56
N PHE A 76 -3.26 -6.12 6.50
CA PHE A 76 -2.23 -5.78 7.48
C PHE A 76 -0.85 -5.57 6.85
N LEU A 77 -0.48 -6.37 5.85
CA LEU A 77 0.76 -6.18 5.11
C LEU A 77 0.75 -4.87 4.32
N VAL A 78 -0.39 -4.50 3.71
CA VAL A 78 -0.55 -3.22 3.00
C VAL A 78 -0.47 -2.05 3.99
N ASP A 79 -1.08 -2.13 5.17
CA ASP A 79 -0.96 -1.12 6.23
C ASP A 79 0.50 -0.91 6.67
N GLU A 80 1.27 -1.99 6.83
CA GLU A 80 2.70 -1.91 7.12
C GLU A 80 3.49 -1.22 5.98
N ILE A 81 3.15 -1.53 4.72
CA ILE A 81 3.76 -0.87 3.54
C ILE A 81 3.44 0.62 3.56
N SER A 82 2.18 1.02 3.80
CA SER A 82 1.77 2.42 3.91
C SER A 82 2.60 3.13 4.99
N GLU A 83 2.75 2.54 6.18
CA GLU A 83 3.55 3.12 7.26
C GLU A 83 5.03 3.29 6.90
N TYR A 84 5.63 2.32 6.19
CA TYR A 84 6.99 2.50 5.65
C TYR A 84 7.05 3.70 4.70
N MET A 85 6.11 3.78 3.75
CA MET A 85 6.07 4.86 2.76
C MET A 85 5.86 6.24 3.41
N PHE A 86 5.06 6.33 4.48
CA PHE A 86 4.87 7.56 5.23
C PHE A 86 6.12 7.95 6.03
N LYS A 87 6.78 6.99 6.70
CA LYS A 87 7.99 7.27 7.48
C LYS A 87 9.19 7.65 6.64
N LEU A 88 9.25 7.13 5.42
CA LEU A 88 10.26 7.50 4.43
C LEU A 88 9.91 8.80 3.69
N GLU A 89 8.78 9.43 4.02
CA GLU A 89 8.29 10.67 3.41
C GLU A 89 8.13 10.58 1.88
N ILE A 90 8.03 9.37 1.34
CA ILE A 90 7.79 9.14 -0.10
C ILE A 90 6.31 9.15 -0.45
N ALA A 91 5.43 9.05 0.54
CA ALA A 91 4.00 9.28 0.40
C ALA A 91 3.54 10.23 1.51
N ASN A 92 2.60 11.11 1.18
CA ASN A 92 1.96 11.97 2.17
C ASN A 92 0.66 11.30 2.65
N ARG A 93 0.52 11.11 3.96
CA ARG A 93 -0.64 10.45 4.56
C ARG A 93 -1.95 11.15 4.23
N ASP A 94 -1.99 12.47 4.26
CA ASP A 94 -3.23 13.23 4.04
C ASP A 94 -3.71 13.10 2.59
N PHE A 95 -2.80 13.03 1.62
CA PHE A 95 -3.17 12.79 0.23
C PHE A 95 -3.59 11.35 -0.04
N VAL A 96 -2.89 10.37 0.54
CA VAL A 96 -3.28 8.96 0.43
C VAL A 96 -4.68 8.75 1.02
N VAL A 97 -4.94 9.25 2.23
CA VAL A 97 -6.26 9.17 2.88
C VAL A 97 -7.31 9.98 2.12
N GLY A 98 -6.93 11.17 1.61
CA GLY A 98 -7.79 12.01 0.79
C GLY A 98 -8.28 11.27 -0.45
N TYR A 99 -7.37 10.67 -1.22
CA TYR A 99 -7.69 9.90 -2.41
C TYR A 99 -8.52 8.65 -2.07
N PHE A 100 -8.13 7.90 -1.04
CA PHE A 100 -8.89 6.75 -0.55
C PHE A 100 -10.36 7.11 -0.26
N ASN A 101 -10.59 8.25 0.42
CA ASN A 101 -11.94 8.72 0.71
C ASN A 101 -12.74 9.07 -0.55
N THR A 102 -12.08 9.56 -1.61
CA THR A 102 -12.78 9.79 -2.90
C THR A 102 -13.24 8.48 -3.54
N LEU A 103 -12.47 7.40 -3.41
CA LEU A 103 -12.83 6.08 -3.92
C LEU A 103 -13.97 5.45 -3.10
N ILE A 104 -13.97 5.62 -1.77
CA ILE A 104 -15.02 5.08 -0.90
C ILE A 104 -16.40 5.65 -1.24
N ILE A 105 -16.48 6.94 -1.54
CA ILE A 105 -17.76 7.61 -1.81
C ILE A 105 -18.19 7.52 -3.26
N ASP A 106 -17.37 6.93 -4.14
CA ASP A 106 -17.72 6.74 -5.54
C ASP A 106 -18.83 5.69 -5.66
N PRO A 107 -20.03 6.05 -6.14
CA PRO A 107 -21.13 5.11 -6.29
C PRO A 107 -20.86 4.00 -7.33
N ALA A 108 -19.83 4.15 -8.17
CA ALA A 108 -19.40 3.11 -9.10
C ALA A 108 -18.55 2.02 -8.44
N VAL A 109 -18.10 2.23 -7.20
CA VAL A 109 -17.27 1.27 -6.47
C VAL A 109 -18.02 0.68 -5.29
N GLU A 110 -18.07 -0.64 -5.22
CA GLU A 110 -18.73 -1.34 -4.12
C GLU A 110 -17.86 -1.30 -2.86
N ALA A 111 -18.45 -0.97 -1.72
CA ALA A 111 -17.78 -0.94 -0.42
C ALA A 111 -17.59 -2.36 0.15
N THR A 112 -16.63 -3.10 -0.41
CA THR A 112 -16.25 -4.46 0.02
C THR A 112 -14.87 -4.47 0.69
N GLU A 113 -14.62 -5.48 1.52
CA GLU A 113 -13.32 -5.72 2.16
C GLU A 113 -12.18 -5.74 1.13
N TYR A 114 -12.41 -6.40 -0.02
CA TYR A 114 -11.43 -6.47 -1.10
C TYR A 114 -11.13 -5.10 -1.70
N ASN A 115 -12.20 -4.33 -1.98
CA ASN A 115 -12.04 -3.01 -2.56
C ASN A 115 -11.34 -2.05 -1.60
N PHE A 116 -11.53 -2.17 -0.28
CA PHE A 116 -10.77 -1.36 0.66
C PHE A 116 -9.26 -1.63 0.59
N VAL A 117 -8.84 -2.89 0.49
CA VAL A 117 -7.40 -3.21 0.34
C VAL A 117 -6.88 -2.69 -1.00
N LEU A 118 -7.65 -2.85 -2.07
CA LEU A 118 -7.28 -2.36 -3.41
C LEU A 118 -7.19 -0.82 -3.47
N MET A 119 -8.16 -0.12 -2.89
CA MET A 119 -8.20 1.35 -2.82
C MET A 119 -6.99 1.89 -2.06
N GLU A 120 -6.56 1.25 -0.97
CA GLU A 120 -5.36 1.66 -0.22
C GLU A 120 -4.11 1.58 -1.11
N VAL A 121 -3.92 0.46 -1.83
CA VAL A 121 -2.80 0.30 -2.75
C VAL A 121 -2.86 1.31 -3.90
N GLU A 122 -4.04 1.53 -4.50
CA GLU A 122 -4.22 2.56 -5.54
C GLU A 122 -3.92 3.97 -4.99
N SER A 123 -4.30 4.25 -3.75
CA SER A 123 -4.03 5.54 -3.09
C SER A 123 -2.53 5.77 -2.89
N LEU A 124 -1.77 4.75 -2.49
CA LEU A 124 -0.31 4.80 -2.40
C LEU A 124 0.33 5.02 -3.77
N ILE A 125 -0.16 4.35 -4.82
CA ILE A 125 0.38 4.51 -6.18
C ILE A 125 0.18 5.93 -6.68
N GLU A 126 -1.01 6.51 -6.53
CA GLU A 126 -1.32 7.84 -7.05
C GLU A 126 -0.70 8.97 -6.23
N ASN A 127 -0.50 8.77 -4.93
CA ASN A 127 -0.05 9.82 -4.00
C ASN A 127 1.33 9.56 -3.38
N SER A 128 2.16 8.77 -4.05
CA SER A 128 3.59 8.62 -3.75
C SER A 128 4.45 9.40 -4.76
N PHE A 129 5.60 9.86 -4.30
CA PHE A 129 6.60 10.61 -5.07
C PHE A 129 6.05 11.90 -5.71
N LEU A 130 5.05 12.51 -5.08
CA LEU A 130 4.51 13.80 -5.51
C LEU A 130 5.53 14.91 -5.23
N GLU A 131 5.90 15.66 -6.26
CA GLU A 131 6.60 16.93 -6.09
C GLU A 131 5.56 17.96 -5.61
N LEU A 132 5.62 18.31 -4.32
CA LEU A 132 4.80 19.41 -3.82
C LEU A 132 5.37 20.72 -4.34
N PRO A 133 4.53 21.64 -4.86
CA PRO A 133 5.01 22.98 -5.15
C PRO A 133 5.59 23.57 -3.86
N GLU A 134 6.78 24.16 -3.94
CA GLU A 134 7.35 24.92 -2.84
C GLU A 134 6.31 25.98 -2.43
N GLU A 135 5.95 26.01 -1.14
CA GLU A 135 5.09 27.09 -0.63
C GLU A 135 5.84 28.41 -0.87
N GLU A 136 5.32 29.26 -1.75
CA GLU A 136 5.78 30.64 -1.87
C GLU A 136 5.52 31.34 -0.52
N GLU A 137 6.56 31.52 0.29
CA GLU A 137 6.55 32.28 1.56
C GLU A 137 6.06 33.74 1.39
#